data_AF-A0A433BN51-F1
#
_entry.id   AF-A0A433BN51-F1
#
_cell.length_a   1.000
_cell.length_b   1.000
_cell.length_c   1.000
_cell.angle_alpha   90.00
_cell.angle_beta   90.00
_cell.angle_gamma   90.00
#
_symmetry.space_group_name_H-M   'P 1'
#
loop_
_entity.id
_entity.type
_entity.pdbx_description
1 polymer ?
#
loop_
_entity_poly.entity_id
_entity_poly.type
_entity_poly.pdbx_seq_one_letter_code
_entity_poly.pdbx_strand_id
1 'polypeptide(L)'
;MATEDKRNQSGVAARRKAKIKEAQLRGAETRRVKTEDRLLNSFLELGRSTDADRKITATEICKHADISPATFYGRFPDGTADLIQLAAVRLRDNASELIAADIDRRGGAVEQGERVAVAVARLVEQLTTYPNLFNFERIIPKQAIYDLAAVIEDAIIGTRQPSEEIKHRAEIIAKYHTTTVVGILRTTLGDHVDRPDYRLRVARRTVSQILPVLATDESAFDEEIDIVGELFAGGTD
;
A
#
# COMPACT_ATOMS: atom_id res chain seq x y z
N MET A 1 2.36 -56.77 32.63
CA MET A 1 2.95 -55.53 33.18
C MET A 1 4.10 -54.93 32.36
N ALA A 2 4.78 -55.65 31.44
CA ALA A 2 5.87 -55.05 30.63
C ALA A 2 5.43 -54.27 29.36
N THR A 3 4.13 -54.29 29.03
CA THR A 3 3.57 -53.73 27.80
C THR A 3 3.03 -52.30 27.94
N GLU A 4 2.70 -51.85 29.15
CA GLU A 4 2.23 -50.48 29.40
C GLU A 4 3.39 -49.46 29.44
N ASP A 5 4.53 -49.83 30.01
CA ASP A 5 5.70 -48.94 30.11
C ASP A 5 6.30 -48.56 28.75
N LYS A 6 6.30 -49.51 27.80
CA LYS A 6 6.77 -49.24 26.42
C LYS A 6 5.80 -48.33 25.63
N ARG A 7 4.49 -48.37 25.92
CA ARG A 7 3.50 -47.46 25.31
C ARG A 7 3.59 -46.05 25.88
N ASN A 8 3.85 -45.91 27.18
CA ASN A 8 4.05 -44.60 27.80
C ASN A 8 5.35 -43.92 27.34
N GLN A 9 6.44 -44.67 27.20
CA GLN A 9 7.71 -44.12 26.69
C GLN A 9 7.63 -43.71 25.21
N SER A 10 6.88 -44.44 24.37
CA SER A 10 6.69 -44.06 22.96
C SER A 10 5.81 -42.82 22.79
N GLY A 11 4.80 -42.65 23.66
CA GLY A 11 3.95 -41.45 23.69
C GLY A 11 4.70 -40.18 24.11
N VAL A 12 5.63 -40.29 25.07
CA VAL A 12 6.47 -39.16 25.51
C VAL A 12 7.48 -38.77 24.42
N ALA A 13 8.12 -39.75 23.77
CA ALA A 13 9.03 -39.50 22.65
C ALA A 13 8.32 -38.87 21.44
N ALA A 14 7.10 -39.31 21.12
CA ALA A 14 6.27 -38.74 20.06
C ALA A 14 5.87 -37.29 20.36
N ARG A 15 5.44 -36.98 21.58
CA ARG A 15 5.11 -35.61 22.02
C ARG A 15 6.33 -34.68 21.98
N ARG A 16 7.51 -35.19 22.34
CA ARG A 16 8.76 -34.41 22.28
C ARG A 16 9.18 -34.12 20.83
N LYS A 17 9.07 -35.11 19.92
CA LYS A 17 9.30 -34.90 18.48
C LYS A 17 8.31 -33.92 17.86
N ALA A 18 7.03 -33.98 18.24
CA ALA A 18 6.00 -33.04 17.78
C ALA A 18 6.31 -31.60 18.20
N LYS A 19 6.67 -31.37 19.47
CA LYS A 19 7.07 -30.04 19.97
C LYS A 19 8.31 -29.48 19.26
N ILE A 20 9.31 -30.32 18.98
CA ILE A 20 10.51 -29.89 18.24
C ILE A 20 10.15 -29.51 16.81
N LYS A 21 9.32 -30.31 16.13
CA LYS A 21 8.84 -30.01 14.77
C LYS A 21 8.04 -28.71 14.73
N GLU A 22 7.17 -28.47 15.72
CA GLU A 22 6.39 -27.24 15.83
C GLU A 22 7.28 -26.01 16.08
N ALA A 23 8.27 -26.11 16.98
CA ALA A 23 9.24 -25.04 17.21
C ALA A 23 10.11 -24.74 15.98
N GLN A 24 10.48 -25.77 15.21
CA GLN A 24 11.18 -25.62 13.94
C GLN A 24 10.32 -24.93 12.88
N LEU A 25 9.03 -25.28 12.78
CA LEU A 25 8.08 -24.64 11.87
C LEU A 25 7.91 -23.16 12.21
N ARG A 26 7.66 -22.82 13.48
CA ARG A 26 7.55 -21.42 13.93
C ARG A 26 8.85 -20.64 13.71
N GLY A 27 10.01 -21.27 13.95
CA GLY A 27 11.31 -20.67 13.68
C GLY A 27 11.57 -20.41 12.19
N ALA A 28 11.15 -21.33 11.32
CA ALA A 28 11.25 -21.19 9.87
C ALA A 28 10.30 -20.09 9.35
N GLU A 29 9.08 -20.02 9.89
CA GLU A 29 8.08 -18.99 9.58
C GLU A 29 8.55 -17.60 10.02
N THR A 30 9.08 -17.48 11.24
CA THR A 30 9.67 -16.22 11.73
C THR A 30 10.83 -15.76 10.84
N ARG A 31 11.70 -16.68 10.41
CA ARG A 31 12.79 -16.36 9.48
C ARG A 31 12.26 -15.94 8.12
N ARG A 32 11.23 -16.62 7.62
CA ARG A 32 10.58 -16.31 6.35
C ARG A 32 10.03 -14.89 6.35
N VAL A 33 9.22 -14.52 7.35
CA VAL A 33 8.65 -13.18 7.48
C VAL A 33 9.76 -12.13 7.52
N LYS A 34 10.80 -12.35 8.35
CA LYS A 34 11.97 -11.45 8.40
C LYS A 34 12.70 -11.29 7.06
N THR A 35 12.80 -12.35 6.25
CA THR A 35 13.41 -12.27 4.92
C THR A 35 12.54 -11.48 3.95
N GLU A 36 11.22 -11.74 3.94
CA GLU A 36 10.25 -11.02 3.12
C GLU A 36 10.25 -9.52 3.48
N ASP A 37 10.23 -9.18 4.77
CA ASP A 37 10.30 -7.80 5.27
C ASP A 37 11.58 -7.09 4.84
N ARG A 38 12.74 -7.76 4.93
CA ARG A 38 14.03 -7.18 4.49
C ARG A 38 14.03 -6.86 3.00
N LEU A 39 13.48 -7.76 2.18
CA LEU A 39 13.37 -7.58 0.73
C LEU A 39 12.39 -6.46 0.40
N LEU A 40 11.23 -6.41 1.06
CA LEU A 40 10.24 -5.35 0.90
C LEU A 40 10.78 -3.98 1.33
N ASN A 41 11.43 -3.88 2.49
CA ASN A 41 12.03 -2.64 2.97
C ASN A 41 13.12 -2.15 2.01
N SER A 42 13.95 -3.05 1.49
CA SER A 42 14.96 -2.69 0.48
C SER A 42 14.33 -2.22 -0.82
N PHE A 43 13.25 -2.85 -1.26
CA PHE A 43 12.50 -2.43 -2.43
C PHE A 43 11.89 -1.03 -2.25
N LEU A 44 11.25 -0.78 -1.11
CA LEU A 44 10.69 0.53 -0.76
C LEU A 44 11.78 1.60 -0.67
N GLU A 45 12.91 1.32 -0.03
CA GLU A 45 14.02 2.28 0.08
C GLU A 45 14.58 2.66 -1.29
N LEU A 46 14.78 1.68 -2.18
CA LEU A 46 15.17 1.95 -3.57
C LEU A 46 14.12 2.77 -4.32
N GLY A 47 12.83 2.58 -3.99
CA GLY A 47 11.70 3.33 -4.53
C GLY A 47 11.64 4.81 -4.15
N ARG A 48 12.40 5.23 -3.13
CA ARG A 48 12.48 6.65 -2.70
C ARG A 48 13.32 7.54 -3.61
N SER A 49 14.17 6.93 -4.44
CA SER A 49 15.01 7.67 -5.40
C SER A 49 14.14 8.56 -6.30
N THR A 50 14.56 9.78 -6.60
CA THR A 50 13.90 10.66 -7.58
C THR A 50 14.52 10.59 -8.96
N ASP A 51 15.64 9.89 -9.09
CA ASP A 51 16.33 9.62 -10.37
C ASP A 51 15.41 8.84 -11.34
N ALA A 52 14.99 9.49 -12.42
CA ALA A 52 14.05 8.93 -13.40
C ALA A 52 14.64 7.75 -14.19
N ASP A 53 15.97 7.69 -14.34
CA ASP A 53 16.64 6.64 -15.09
C ASP A 53 16.90 5.40 -14.24
N ARG A 54 16.69 5.50 -12.92
CA ARG A 54 16.89 4.39 -11.99
C ARG A 54 15.76 3.37 -12.11
N LYS A 55 16.09 2.21 -12.69
CA LYS A 55 15.22 1.03 -12.68
C LYS A 55 15.53 0.18 -11.46
N ILE A 56 14.49 -0.25 -10.73
CA ILE A 56 14.66 -1.15 -9.58
C ILE A 56 14.70 -2.60 -10.06
N THR A 57 15.84 -3.26 -9.90
CA THR A 57 16.03 -4.66 -10.31
C THR A 57 16.07 -5.64 -9.12
N ALA A 58 15.75 -6.91 -9.36
CA ALA A 58 15.89 -7.97 -8.34
C ALA A 58 17.33 -8.06 -7.80
N THR A 59 18.33 -7.87 -8.65
CA THR A 59 19.75 -7.86 -8.26
C THR A 59 20.07 -6.74 -7.28
N GLU A 60 19.59 -5.53 -7.51
CA GLU A 60 19.81 -4.40 -6.61
C GLU A 60 19.08 -4.59 -5.28
N ILE A 61 17.84 -5.09 -5.32
CA ILE A 61 17.07 -5.41 -4.10
C ILE A 61 17.84 -6.45 -3.28
N CYS A 62 18.32 -7.53 -3.91
CA CYS A 62 19.09 -8.58 -3.26
C CYS A 62 20.39 -8.04 -2.64
N LYS A 63 21.12 -7.20 -3.38
CA LYS A 63 22.36 -6.56 -2.91
C LYS A 63 22.10 -5.64 -1.72
N HIS A 64 21.06 -4.81 -1.79
CA HIS A 64 20.69 -3.88 -0.73
C HIS A 64 20.20 -4.63 0.52
N ALA A 65 19.43 -5.69 0.32
CA ALA A 65 18.87 -6.49 1.40
C ALA A 65 19.87 -7.48 2.02
N ASP A 66 21.07 -7.64 1.44
CA ASP A 66 22.05 -8.69 1.78
C ASP A 66 21.41 -10.09 1.78
N ILE A 67 20.77 -10.43 0.65
CA ILE A 67 20.07 -11.71 0.43
C ILE A 67 20.46 -12.26 -0.95
N SER A 68 20.68 -13.57 -1.04
CA SER A 68 21.04 -14.20 -2.33
C SER A 68 19.87 -14.17 -3.33
N PRO A 69 20.14 -14.05 -4.65
CA PRO A 69 19.10 -14.13 -5.68
C PRO A 69 18.28 -15.42 -5.63
N ALA A 70 18.91 -16.55 -5.28
CA ALA A 70 18.20 -17.83 -5.13
C ALA A 70 17.16 -17.78 -4.00
N THR A 71 17.48 -17.09 -2.89
CA THR A 71 16.52 -16.89 -1.79
C THR A 71 15.40 -15.95 -2.20
N PHE A 72 15.71 -14.90 -2.97
CA PHE A 72 14.70 -13.98 -3.51
C PHE A 72 13.67 -14.71 -4.37
N TYR A 73 14.10 -15.44 -5.40
CA TYR A 73 13.18 -16.15 -6.29
C TYR A 73 12.49 -17.34 -5.61
N GLY A 74 13.07 -17.88 -4.52
CA GLY A 74 12.39 -18.85 -3.67
C GLY A 74 11.25 -18.25 -2.82
N ARG A 75 11.22 -16.92 -2.63
CA ARG A 75 10.16 -16.20 -1.91
C ARG A 75 9.18 -15.49 -2.84
N PHE A 76 9.70 -14.96 -3.93
CA PHE A 76 8.98 -14.17 -4.93
C PHE A 76 9.18 -14.79 -6.32
N PRO A 77 8.40 -15.84 -6.66
CA PRO A 77 8.54 -16.55 -7.93
C PRO A 77 8.32 -15.64 -9.15
N ASP A 78 7.40 -14.67 -9.04
CA ASP A 78 7.12 -13.69 -10.10
C ASP A 78 8.05 -12.47 -10.02
N GLY A 79 8.99 -12.50 -9.08
CA GLY A 79 10.06 -11.54 -8.88
C GLY A 79 9.56 -10.23 -8.31
N THR A 80 9.90 -9.12 -8.95
CA THR A 80 9.52 -7.79 -8.45
C THR A 80 8.02 -7.54 -8.49
N ALA A 81 7.26 -8.27 -9.31
CA ALA A 81 5.79 -8.18 -9.35
C ALA A 81 5.15 -8.50 -7.98
N ASP A 82 5.63 -9.55 -7.31
CA ASP A 82 5.16 -9.93 -5.97
C ASP A 82 5.46 -8.83 -4.94
N LEU A 83 6.65 -8.22 -5.04
CA LEU A 83 7.05 -7.12 -4.16
C LEU A 83 6.24 -5.85 -4.39
N ILE A 84 5.85 -5.55 -5.63
CA ILE A 84 4.97 -4.41 -5.94
C ILE A 84 3.60 -4.62 -5.31
N GLN A 85 3.07 -5.84 -5.37
CA GLN A 85 1.78 -6.15 -4.74
C GLN A 85 1.87 -6.01 -3.22
N LEU A 86 2.92 -6.54 -2.59
CA LEU A 86 3.14 -6.37 -1.14
C LEU A 86 3.35 -4.90 -0.75
N ALA A 87 4.08 -4.14 -1.57
CA ALA A 87 4.26 -2.71 -1.36
C ALA A 87 2.92 -1.96 -1.45
N ALA A 88 2.09 -2.27 -2.46
CA ALA A 88 0.77 -1.66 -2.61
C ALA A 88 -0.14 -1.91 -1.39
N VAL A 89 -0.16 -3.15 -0.88
CA VAL A 89 -0.88 -3.49 0.35
C VAL A 89 -0.37 -2.66 1.53
N ARG A 90 0.96 -2.56 1.72
CA ARG A 90 1.52 -1.76 2.82
C ARG A 90 1.23 -0.27 2.69
N LEU A 91 1.30 0.28 1.49
CA LEU A 91 0.97 1.69 1.23
C LEU A 91 -0.52 1.96 1.47
N ARG A 92 -1.41 1.05 1.06
CA ARG A 92 -2.83 1.11 1.38
C ARG A 92 -3.06 1.13 2.89
N ASP A 93 -2.47 0.18 3.61
CA ASP A 93 -2.67 0.05 5.06
C ASP A 93 -2.18 1.30 5.80
N ASN A 94 -0.99 1.81 5.45
CA ASN A 94 -0.48 3.08 5.98
C ASN A 94 -1.40 4.27 5.65
N ALA A 95 -1.91 4.35 4.41
CA ALA A 95 -2.83 5.41 4.03
C ALA A 95 -4.12 5.35 4.86
N SER A 96 -4.70 4.15 5.01
CA SER A 96 -5.91 3.92 5.80
C SER A 96 -5.74 4.32 7.27
N GLU A 97 -4.58 4.02 7.89
CA GLU A 97 -4.26 4.46 9.25
C GLU A 97 -4.21 6.00 9.36
N LEU A 98 -3.56 6.67 8.41
CA LEU A 98 -3.48 8.14 8.39
C LEU A 98 -4.85 8.77 8.18
N ILE A 99 -5.66 8.22 7.27
CA ILE A 99 -7.02 8.68 6.99
C ILE A 99 -7.90 8.56 8.24
N ALA A 100 -7.85 7.42 8.94
CA ALA A 100 -8.59 7.24 10.19
C ALA A 100 -8.20 8.30 11.23
N ALA A 101 -6.89 8.55 11.39
CA ALA A 101 -6.39 9.56 12.31
C ALA A 101 -6.77 11.01 11.93
N ASP A 102 -6.87 11.34 10.63
CA ASP A 102 -7.35 12.63 10.15
C ASP A 102 -8.86 12.80 10.41
N ILE A 103 -9.66 11.77 10.11
CA ILE A 103 -11.10 11.77 10.32
C ILE A 103 -11.43 11.91 11.81
N ASP A 104 -10.73 11.19 12.69
CA ASP A 104 -10.92 11.27 14.13
C ASP A 104 -10.60 12.68 14.66
N ARG A 105 -9.51 13.30 14.18
CA ARG A 105 -9.16 14.69 14.54
C ARG A 105 -10.21 15.71 14.12
N ARG A 106 -10.97 15.40 13.05
CA ARG A 106 -12.07 16.22 12.51
C ARG A 106 -13.42 15.90 13.14
N GLY A 107 -13.47 15.06 14.18
CA GLY A 107 -14.70 14.76 14.94
C GLY A 107 -15.42 13.49 14.51
N GLY A 108 -14.81 12.64 13.67
CA GLY A 108 -15.27 11.29 13.32
C GLY A 108 -16.44 11.21 12.33
N ALA A 109 -17.33 12.21 12.32
CA ALA A 109 -18.45 12.32 11.39
C ALA A 109 -18.19 13.40 10.33
N VAL A 110 -17.38 13.05 9.33
CA VAL A 110 -17.06 13.92 8.18
C VAL A 110 -17.97 13.66 6.98
N GLU A 111 -18.13 14.64 6.10
CA GLU A 111 -18.91 14.49 4.87
C GLU A 111 -18.21 13.59 3.83
N GLN A 112 -18.95 13.14 2.80
CA GLN A 112 -18.40 12.24 1.79
C GLN A 112 -17.27 12.89 0.98
N GLY A 113 -17.44 14.15 0.58
CA GLY A 113 -16.44 14.88 -0.20
C GLY A 113 -15.13 15.07 0.59
N GLU A 114 -15.24 15.49 1.85
CA GLU A 114 -14.10 15.55 2.78
C GLU A 114 -13.38 14.20 2.95
N ARG A 115 -14.10 13.08 3.17
CA ARG A 115 -13.46 11.75 3.24
C ARG A 115 -12.65 11.43 1.99
N VAL A 116 -13.23 11.72 0.82
CA VAL A 116 -12.57 11.47 -0.47
C VAL A 116 -11.35 12.37 -0.63
N ALA A 117 -11.45 13.64 -0.26
CA ALA A 117 -10.33 14.57 -0.32
C ALA A 117 -9.15 14.11 0.56
N VAL A 118 -9.43 13.71 1.81
CA VAL A 118 -8.44 13.15 2.74
C VAL A 118 -7.82 11.87 2.16
N ALA A 119 -8.66 10.94 1.67
CA ALA A 119 -8.21 9.67 1.12
C ALA A 119 -7.29 9.83 -0.09
N VAL A 120 -7.65 10.70 -1.02
CA VAL A 120 -6.83 11.02 -2.19
C VAL A 120 -5.52 11.69 -1.76
N ALA A 121 -5.57 12.66 -0.85
CA ALA A 121 -4.37 13.35 -0.37
C ALA A 121 -3.38 12.36 0.27
N ARG A 122 -3.85 11.48 1.15
CA ARG A 122 -3.01 10.47 1.80
C ARG A 122 -2.50 9.40 0.85
N LEU A 123 -3.31 8.96 -0.11
CA LEU A 123 -2.84 8.03 -1.13
C LEU A 123 -1.73 8.68 -1.99
N VAL A 124 -1.93 9.92 -2.44
CA VAL A 124 -0.92 10.66 -3.21
C VAL A 124 0.35 10.86 -2.38
N GLU A 125 0.25 11.20 -1.10
CA GLU A 125 1.38 11.31 -0.19
C GLU A 125 2.18 9.99 -0.10
N GLN A 126 1.49 8.85 0.12
CA GLN A 126 2.14 7.54 0.18
C GLN A 126 2.85 7.19 -1.13
N LEU A 127 2.19 7.40 -2.28
CA LEU A 127 2.77 7.06 -3.58
C LEU A 127 3.92 7.98 -3.98
N THR A 128 3.84 9.27 -3.64
CA THR A 128 4.91 10.25 -3.90
C THR A 128 6.10 10.13 -2.96
N THR A 129 5.95 9.43 -1.83
CA THR A 129 7.08 9.04 -0.97
C THR A 129 7.99 8.02 -1.67
N TYR A 130 7.45 7.25 -2.62
CA TYR A 130 8.17 6.23 -3.37
C TYR A 130 7.98 6.45 -4.88
N PRO A 131 8.45 7.58 -5.44
CA PRO A 131 8.12 7.98 -6.81
C PRO A 131 8.63 6.99 -7.86
N ASN A 132 9.69 6.23 -7.54
CA ASN A 132 10.26 5.21 -8.42
C ASN A 132 9.67 3.80 -8.22
N LEU A 133 8.75 3.61 -7.28
CA LEU A 133 8.22 2.29 -6.93
C LEU A 133 7.55 1.58 -8.11
N PHE A 134 6.93 2.36 -9.00
CA PHE A 134 6.24 1.88 -10.19
C PHE A 134 7.05 2.09 -11.48
N ASN A 135 8.31 2.53 -11.38
CA ASN A 135 9.19 2.72 -12.50
C ASN A 135 10.02 1.44 -12.76
N PHE A 136 9.40 0.45 -13.38
CA PHE A 136 10.07 -0.80 -13.75
C PHE A 136 9.63 -1.25 -15.14
N GLU A 137 10.41 -2.13 -15.76
CA GLU A 137 10.27 -2.51 -17.18
C GLU A 137 9.00 -3.34 -17.48
N ARG A 138 8.31 -3.83 -16.46
CA ARG A 138 7.12 -4.68 -16.60
C ARG A 138 5.83 -3.90 -16.35
N ILE A 139 4.72 -4.54 -16.68
CA ILE A 139 3.36 -4.04 -16.41
C ILE A 139 3.11 -4.09 -14.89
N ILE A 140 2.48 -3.04 -14.35
CA ILE A 140 2.01 -3.02 -12.95
C ILE A 140 0.99 -4.12 -12.73
N PRO A 141 1.20 -5.01 -11.75
CA PRO A 141 0.20 -6.02 -11.40
C PRO A 141 -1.15 -5.36 -11.15
N LYS A 142 -2.19 -5.84 -11.82
CA LYS A 142 -3.55 -5.29 -11.70
C LYS A 142 -4.02 -5.23 -10.25
N GLN A 143 -3.66 -6.25 -9.47
CA GLN A 143 -4.04 -6.34 -8.06
C GLN A 143 -3.42 -5.23 -7.22
N ALA A 144 -2.19 -4.78 -7.52
CA ALA A 144 -1.58 -3.64 -6.82
C ALA A 144 -2.40 -2.35 -7.01
N ILE A 145 -2.90 -2.10 -8.23
CA ILE A 145 -3.81 -0.96 -8.48
C ILE A 145 -5.11 -1.12 -7.71
N TYR A 146 -5.65 -2.33 -7.63
CA TYR A 146 -6.89 -2.61 -6.92
C TYR A 146 -6.73 -2.40 -5.41
N ASP A 147 -5.62 -2.88 -4.84
CA ASP A 147 -5.32 -2.71 -3.42
C ASP A 147 -5.19 -1.23 -3.07
N LEU A 148 -4.53 -0.42 -3.92
CA LEU A 148 -4.44 1.02 -3.73
C LEU A 148 -5.78 1.73 -3.92
N ALA A 149 -6.58 1.28 -4.90
CA ALA A 149 -7.90 1.86 -5.19
C ALA A 149 -8.89 1.68 -4.04
N ALA A 150 -8.76 0.60 -3.25
CA ALA A 150 -9.59 0.36 -2.08
C ALA A 150 -9.64 1.57 -1.12
N VAL A 151 -8.54 2.32 -1.00
CA VAL A 151 -8.48 3.54 -0.17
C VAL A 151 -9.53 4.58 -0.60
N ILE A 152 -9.64 4.83 -1.91
CA ILE A 152 -10.61 5.79 -2.46
C ILE A 152 -12.01 5.18 -2.44
N GLU A 153 -12.14 3.90 -2.78
CA GLU A 153 -13.42 3.18 -2.78
C GLU A 153 -14.09 3.22 -1.40
N ASP A 154 -13.34 2.89 -0.35
CA ASP A 154 -13.81 2.91 1.03
C ASP A 154 -14.23 4.32 1.46
N ALA A 155 -13.52 5.36 1.02
CA ALA A 155 -13.87 6.75 1.29
C ALA A 155 -15.18 7.19 0.61
N ILE A 156 -15.40 6.74 -0.64
CA ILE A 156 -16.63 6.98 -1.40
C ILE A 156 -17.81 6.26 -0.72
N ILE A 157 -17.65 4.98 -0.39
CA ILE A 157 -18.71 4.17 0.22
C ILE A 157 -19.06 4.67 1.64
N GLY A 158 -18.02 5.01 2.42
CA GLY A 158 -18.16 5.35 3.83
C GLY A 158 -18.59 4.15 4.69
N THR A 159 -19.32 4.41 5.77
CA THR A 159 -19.65 3.40 6.80
C THR A 159 -21.06 2.82 6.72
N ARG A 160 -21.90 3.29 5.79
CA ARG A 160 -23.28 2.79 5.60
C ARG A 160 -23.26 1.58 4.67
N GLN A 161 -24.16 0.61 4.85
CA GLN A 161 -24.32 -0.50 3.90
C GLN A 161 -24.80 0.05 2.54
N PRO A 162 -23.94 0.14 1.51
CA PRO A 162 -24.34 0.71 0.22
C PRO A 162 -25.04 -0.37 -0.63
N SER A 163 -25.82 0.07 -1.63
CA SER A 163 -26.32 -0.85 -2.66
C SER A 163 -25.18 -1.38 -3.53
N GLU A 164 -25.37 -2.53 -4.18
CA GLU A 164 -24.37 -3.11 -5.11
C GLU A 164 -24.04 -2.16 -6.27
N GLU A 165 -25.02 -1.37 -6.73
CA GLU A 165 -24.80 -0.35 -7.76
C GLU A 165 -23.83 0.75 -7.29
N ILE A 166 -23.98 1.22 -6.05
CA ILE A 166 -23.08 2.23 -5.47
C ILE A 166 -21.67 1.64 -5.31
N LYS A 167 -21.54 0.39 -4.81
CA LYS A 167 -20.23 -0.28 -4.71
C LYS A 167 -19.56 -0.37 -6.06
N HIS A 168 -20.27 -0.85 -7.08
CA HIS A 168 -19.71 -1.01 -8.41
C HIS A 168 -19.28 0.34 -9.02
N ARG A 169 -20.08 1.40 -8.84
CA ARG A 169 -19.70 2.75 -9.29
C ARG A 169 -18.48 3.28 -8.54
N ALA A 170 -18.42 3.10 -7.22
CA ALA A 170 -17.28 3.49 -6.40
C ALA A 170 -16.00 2.77 -6.84
N GLU A 171 -16.08 1.46 -7.06
CA GLU A 171 -14.99 0.62 -7.56
C GLU A 171 -14.44 1.16 -8.90
N ILE A 172 -15.30 1.49 -9.85
CA ILE A 172 -14.90 2.03 -11.16
C ILE A 172 -14.17 3.38 -11.00
N ILE A 173 -14.76 4.31 -10.24
CA ILE A 173 -14.20 5.64 -10.00
C ILE A 173 -12.83 5.50 -9.33
N ALA A 174 -12.75 4.73 -8.25
CA ALA A 174 -11.53 4.52 -7.48
C ALA A 174 -10.40 3.94 -8.34
N LYS A 175 -10.70 2.91 -9.15
CA LYS A 175 -9.72 2.28 -10.05
C LYS A 175 -9.23 3.23 -11.14
N TYR A 176 -10.15 3.97 -11.75
CA TYR A 176 -9.81 4.94 -12.80
C TYR A 176 -8.86 6.02 -12.27
N HIS A 177 -9.18 6.63 -11.13
CA HIS A 177 -8.37 7.70 -10.57
C HIS A 177 -7.06 7.20 -9.96
N THR A 178 -7.04 6.02 -9.33
CA THR A 178 -5.78 5.41 -8.84
C THR A 178 -4.83 5.11 -10.00
N THR A 179 -5.34 4.55 -11.11
CA THR A 179 -4.55 4.31 -12.32
C THR A 179 -4.01 5.63 -12.89
N THR A 180 -4.84 6.68 -12.88
CA THR A 180 -4.45 8.02 -13.34
C THR A 180 -3.34 8.61 -12.47
N VAL A 181 -3.44 8.55 -11.14
CA VAL A 181 -2.40 9.01 -10.21
C VAL A 181 -1.09 8.27 -10.48
N VAL A 182 -1.11 6.93 -10.53
CA VAL A 182 0.09 6.13 -10.82
C VAL A 182 0.67 6.48 -12.20
N GLY A 183 -0.17 6.71 -13.21
CA GLY A 183 0.25 7.16 -14.54
C GLY A 183 0.91 8.55 -14.53
N ILE A 184 0.36 9.50 -13.76
CA ILE A 184 0.96 10.83 -13.57
C ILE A 184 2.33 10.69 -12.92
N LEU A 185 2.44 9.92 -11.83
CA LEU A 185 3.70 9.72 -11.11
C LEU A 185 4.79 9.15 -12.04
N ARG A 186 4.45 8.16 -12.87
CA ARG A 186 5.39 7.55 -13.82
C ARG A 186 5.81 8.49 -14.95
N THR A 187 4.90 9.32 -15.46
CA THR A 187 5.19 10.21 -16.60
C THR A 187 5.91 11.49 -16.19
N THR A 188 5.90 11.83 -14.90
CA THR A 188 6.48 13.10 -14.38
C THR A 188 7.65 12.89 -13.42
N LEU A 189 8.11 11.64 -13.27
CA LEU A 189 9.30 11.28 -12.53
C LEU A 189 10.54 12.03 -13.05
N GLY A 190 11.39 12.51 -12.15
CA GLY A 190 12.48 13.44 -12.46
C GLY A 190 12.02 14.90 -12.40
N ASP A 191 11.80 15.54 -13.55
CA ASP A 191 11.65 16.99 -13.76
C ASP A 191 10.59 17.71 -12.90
N HIS A 192 9.64 16.98 -12.32
CA HIS A 192 8.52 17.56 -11.58
C HIS A 192 8.34 17.05 -10.16
N VAL A 193 8.85 15.85 -9.83
CA VAL A 193 8.68 15.25 -8.49
C VAL A 193 9.40 16.06 -7.41
N ASP A 194 10.52 16.71 -7.75
CA ASP A 194 11.32 17.52 -6.82
C ASP A 194 10.71 18.90 -6.53
N ARG A 195 9.60 19.27 -7.18
CA ARG A 195 8.96 20.58 -6.94
C ARG A 195 8.24 20.57 -5.58
N PRO A 196 8.39 21.61 -4.75
CA PRO A 196 7.82 21.66 -3.40
C PRO A 196 6.30 21.42 -3.34
N ASP A 197 5.59 21.82 -4.39
CA ASP A 197 4.14 21.76 -4.50
C ASP A 197 3.64 20.59 -5.37
N TYR A 198 4.51 19.69 -5.81
CA TYR A 198 4.13 18.59 -6.71
C TYR A 198 3.03 17.70 -6.13
N ARG A 199 3.20 17.24 -4.89
CA ARG A 199 2.23 16.36 -4.21
C ARG A 199 0.87 17.05 -4.09
N LEU A 200 0.88 18.32 -3.68
CA LEU A 200 -0.30 19.16 -3.57
C LEU A 200 -1.03 19.32 -4.92
N ARG A 201 -0.31 19.59 -6.01
CA ARG A 201 -0.91 19.72 -7.35
C ARG A 201 -1.55 18.42 -7.83
N VAL A 202 -0.88 17.28 -7.64
CA VAL A 202 -1.42 15.97 -8.03
C VAL A 202 -2.67 15.67 -7.23
N ALA A 203 -2.65 15.86 -5.90
CA ALA A 203 -3.79 15.63 -5.03
C ALA A 203 -4.98 16.54 -5.41
N ARG A 204 -4.79 17.85 -5.52
CA ARG A 204 -5.83 18.80 -5.93
C ARG A 204 -6.44 18.44 -7.27
N ARG A 205 -5.61 18.10 -8.26
CA ARG A 205 -6.10 17.68 -9.58
C ARG A 205 -6.97 16.42 -9.49
N THR A 206 -6.53 15.41 -8.77
CA THR A 206 -7.31 14.18 -8.62
C THR A 206 -8.64 14.43 -7.89
N VAL A 207 -8.61 15.17 -6.79
CA VAL A 207 -9.82 15.55 -6.04
C VAL A 207 -10.79 16.34 -6.92
N SER A 208 -10.30 17.32 -7.68
CA SER A 208 -11.12 18.14 -8.58
C SER A 208 -11.83 17.34 -9.69
N GLN A 209 -11.33 16.14 -10.02
CA GLN A 209 -11.94 15.26 -11.01
C GLN A 209 -12.91 14.24 -10.39
N ILE A 210 -12.66 13.81 -9.15
CA ILE A 210 -13.52 12.86 -8.45
C ILE A 210 -14.77 13.54 -7.91
N LEU A 211 -14.61 14.67 -7.21
CA LEU A 211 -15.71 15.29 -6.46
C LEU A 211 -16.91 15.65 -7.34
N PRO A 212 -16.77 16.26 -8.53
CA PRO A 212 -17.93 16.58 -9.36
C PRO A 212 -18.72 15.35 -9.83
N VAL A 213 -18.08 14.17 -9.86
CA VAL A 213 -18.74 12.92 -10.23
C VAL A 213 -19.56 12.35 -9.06
N LEU A 214 -19.19 12.71 -7.83
CA LEU A 214 -19.83 12.26 -6.59
C LEU A 214 -20.83 13.27 -6.02
N ALA A 215 -20.53 14.57 -6.18
CA ALA A 215 -21.27 15.66 -5.59
C ALA A 215 -22.54 15.96 -6.36
N THR A 216 -23.60 16.27 -5.61
CA THR A 216 -24.83 16.90 -6.11
C THR A 216 -24.87 18.40 -5.79
N ASP A 217 -23.92 18.92 -5.01
CA ASP A 217 -23.85 20.31 -4.54
C ASP A 217 -22.46 20.90 -4.83
N GLU A 218 -22.42 21.98 -5.61
CA GLU A 218 -21.18 22.67 -6.01
C GLU A 218 -20.56 23.48 -4.87
N SER A 219 -21.31 23.81 -3.81
CA SER A 219 -20.85 24.70 -2.74
C SER A 219 -19.79 24.08 -1.81
N ALA A 220 -19.80 22.75 -1.66
CA ALA A 220 -18.78 22.03 -0.88
C ALA A 220 -17.44 21.91 -1.63
N PHE A 221 -17.39 22.13 -2.94
CA PHE A 221 -16.19 21.81 -3.74
C PHE A 221 -14.93 22.57 -3.29
N ASP A 222 -15.07 23.87 -3.00
CA ASP A 222 -13.93 24.71 -2.60
C ASP A 222 -13.41 24.34 -1.21
N GLU A 223 -14.30 23.97 -0.29
CA GLU A 223 -13.93 23.54 1.07
C GLU A 223 -13.06 22.27 1.03
N GLU A 224 -13.44 21.23 0.26
CA GLU A 224 -12.64 20.01 0.20
C GLU A 224 -11.32 20.19 -0.57
N ILE A 225 -11.21 21.16 -1.49
CA ILE A 225 -9.93 21.52 -2.13
C ILE A 225 -8.99 22.22 -1.13
N ASP A 226 -9.54 23.01 -0.21
CA ASP A 226 -8.78 23.65 0.86
C ASP A 226 -8.28 22.63 1.89
N ILE A 227 -9.08 21.60 2.21
CA ILE A 227 -8.65 20.47 3.07
C ILE A 227 -7.38 19.81 2.52
N VAL A 228 -7.29 19.61 1.21
CA VAL A 228 -6.06 19.09 0.59
C VAL A 228 -4.87 20.02 0.87
N GLY A 229 -5.08 21.34 0.79
CA GLY A 229 -4.06 22.35 1.11
C GLY A 229 -3.57 22.23 2.55
N GLU A 230 -4.48 22.12 3.51
CA GLU A 230 -4.16 21.99 4.94
C GLU A 230 -3.30 20.76 5.24
N LEU A 231 -3.67 19.60 4.68
CA LEU A 231 -2.97 18.33 4.93
C LEU A 231 -1.51 18.36 4.47
N PHE A 232 -1.20 19.08 3.40
CA PHE A 232 0.17 19.25 2.92
C PHE A 232 0.91 20.43 3.58
N ALA A 233 0.19 21.39 4.17
CA ALA A 233 0.80 22.52 4.89
C ALA A 233 1.27 22.12 6.30
N GLY A 234 0.60 21.18 6.97
CA GLY A 234 0.95 20.70 8.32
C GLY A 234 2.11 19.71 8.39
N GLY A 235 2.87 19.50 7.30
CA GLY A 235 3.92 18.47 7.19
C GLY A 235 5.35 18.97 7.38
N THR A 236 5.56 20.22 7.82
CA THR A 236 6.88 20.74 8.21
C THR A 236 7.02 20.73 9.73
N ASP A 237 7.40 19.60 10.29
CA ASP A 237 8.13 19.51 11.57
C ASP A 237 9.00 18.23 11.57
#